data_AF-A0A1Z9XB17-F1
#
_entry.id   AF-A0A1Z9XB17-F1
#
_cell.length_a   1.000
_cell.length_b   1.000
_cell.length_c   1.000
_cell.angle_alpha   90.00
_cell.angle_beta   90.00
_cell.angle_gamma   90.00
#
_symmetry.space_group_name_H-M   'P 1'
#
loop_
_entity.id
_entity.type
_entity.pdbx_description
1 polymer ?
#
loop_
_entity_poly.entity_id
_entity_poly.type
_entity_poly.pdbx_seq_one_letter_code
_entity_poly.pdbx_strand_id
1 'polypeptide(L)'
;MTDASLLPSEQAAKDFVSRIGVSRASVLLDKLTKRFDRRFEKAAIAASVPINREWVRRTPFEVDLTHTLQMGLTLLDDYNTPAAARARIEARIKARHERRAIRLSNNASHR
;
A
#
# COMPACT_ATOMS: atom_id res chain seq x y z
N MET A 1 0.19 16.23 13.88
CA MET A 1 0.64 14.83 14.08
C MET A 1 2.11 14.93 14.39
N THR A 2 2.57 14.32 15.48
CA THR A 2 3.97 14.36 15.88
C THR A 2 4.83 13.83 14.75
N ASP A 3 5.64 14.69 14.13
CA ASP A 3 6.78 14.30 13.30
C ASP A 3 7.76 13.56 14.21
N ALA A 4 7.49 12.28 14.44
CA ALA A 4 8.48 11.39 14.99
C ALA A 4 9.59 11.34 13.95
N SER A 5 10.74 11.92 14.29
CA SER A 5 11.94 11.89 13.45
C SER A 5 12.18 10.45 13.03
N LEU A 6 12.01 10.16 11.75
CA LEU A 6 12.22 8.83 11.20
C LEU A 6 13.68 8.40 11.48
N LEU A 7 13.89 7.10 11.70
CA LEU A 7 15.23 6.55 11.77
C LEU A 7 15.96 6.78 10.44
N PRO A 8 17.31 6.85 10.41
CA PRO A 8 18.04 7.10 9.16
C PRO A 8 17.70 6.12 8.03
N SER A 9 17.47 4.84 8.35
CA SER A 9 17.05 3.82 7.39
C SER A 9 15.62 4.03 6.87
N GLU A 10 14.72 4.50 7.72
CA GLU A 10 13.33 4.82 7.37
C GLU A 10 13.25 6.05 6.48
N GLN A 11 14.01 7.09 6.81
CA GLN A 11 14.10 8.29 5.99
C GLN A 11 14.68 7.95 4.61
N ALA A 12 15.77 7.17 4.55
CA ALA A 12 16.35 6.73 3.28
C ALA A 12 15.37 5.90 2.44
N ALA A 13 14.58 5.02 3.06
CA ALA A 13 13.56 4.24 2.36
C ALA A 13 12.42 5.12 1.82
N LYS A 14 11.95 6.07 2.64
CA LYS A 14 10.95 7.06 2.24
C LYS A 14 11.45 7.91 1.07
N ASP A 15 12.67 8.43 1.15
CA ASP A 15 13.28 9.24 0.11
C ASP A 15 13.49 8.45 -1.19
N PHE A 16 13.89 7.18 -1.08
CA PHE A 16 14.03 6.29 -2.23
C PHE A 16 12.70 6.11 -2.96
N VAL A 17 11.64 5.74 -2.25
CA VAL A 17 10.31 5.54 -2.85
C VAL A 17 9.73 6.86 -3.37
N SER A 18 9.92 7.96 -2.66
CA SER A 18 9.50 9.30 -3.08
C SER A 18 10.16 9.69 -4.41
N ARG A 19 11.47 9.45 -4.55
CA ARG A 19 12.23 9.76 -5.77
C ARG A 19 11.82 8.93 -6.98
N ILE A 20 11.53 7.64 -6.81
CA ILE A 20 11.11 6.78 -7.94
C ILE A 20 9.60 6.87 -8.22
N GLY A 21 8.81 7.30 -7.24
CA GLY A 21 7.36 7.38 -7.27
C GLY A 21 6.66 6.09 -6.83
N VAL A 22 5.57 6.25 -6.06
CA VAL A 22 4.77 5.16 -5.46
C VAL A 22 4.36 4.10 -6.48
N SER A 23 3.84 4.52 -7.65
CA SER A 23 3.41 3.58 -8.70
C SER A 23 4.56 2.69 -9.18
N ARG A 24 5.75 3.26 -9.43
CA ARG A 24 6.91 2.48 -9.87
C ARG A 24 7.42 1.56 -8.76
N ALA A 25 7.45 2.05 -7.53
CA ALA A 25 7.81 1.25 -6.36
C ALA A 25 6.90 0.03 -6.18
N SER A 26 5.58 0.20 -6.32
CA SER A 26 4.61 -0.90 -6.28
C SER A 26 4.83 -1.91 -7.41
N VAL A 27 5.09 -1.46 -8.64
CA VAL A 27 5.40 -2.34 -9.77
C VAL A 27 6.70 -3.12 -9.55
N LEU A 28 7.73 -2.49 -8.98
CA LEU A 28 8.98 -3.17 -8.65
C LEU A 28 8.77 -4.24 -7.56
N LEU A 29 8.00 -3.92 -6.53
CA LEU A 29 7.66 -4.85 -5.47
C LEU A 29 6.87 -6.05 -6.01
N ASP A 30 5.88 -5.82 -6.86
CA ASP A 30 5.11 -6.89 -7.53
C ASP A 30 6.02 -7.80 -8.39
N LYS A 31 6.94 -7.22 -9.16
CA LYS A 31 7.92 -7.98 -9.95
C LYS A 31 8.84 -8.84 -9.09
N LEU A 32 9.27 -8.34 -7.93
CA LEU A 32 10.06 -9.10 -6.96
C LEU A 32 9.26 -10.27 -6.37
N THR A 33 8.03 -10.01 -5.93
CA THR A 33 7.12 -11.05 -5.41
C THR A 33 6.90 -12.16 -6.44
N LYS A 34 6.57 -11.80 -7.69
CA LYS A 34 6.43 -12.76 -8.80
C LYS A 34 7.72 -13.54 -9.10
N ARG A 35 8.89 -12.95 -8.84
CA ARG A 35 10.17 -13.67 -8.99
C ARG A 35 10.33 -14.71 -7.89
N PHE A 36 9.98 -14.38 -6.65
CA PHE A 36 10.01 -15.34 -5.54
C PHE A 36 8.98 -16.46 -5.73
N ASP A 37 7.75 -16.11 -6.14
CA ASP A 37 6.69 -17.09 -6.41
C ASP A 37 7.12 -18.08 -7.51
N ARG A 38 7.67 -17.60 -8.62
CA ARG A 38 8.17 -18.48 -9.69
C ARG A 38 9.29 -19.41 -9.22
N ARG A 39 10.18 -18.95 -8.34
CA ARG A 39 11.23 -19.82 -7.77
C ARG A 39 10.64 -20.85 -6.83
N PHE A 40 9.67 -20.44 -6.01
CA PHE A 40 8.93 -21.32 -5.12
C PHE A 40 8.21 -22.41 -5.89
N GLU A 41 7.44 -22.05 -6.91
CA GLU A 41 6.71 -22.99 -7.76
C GLU A 41 7.65 -24.03 -8.41
N LYS A 42 8.78 -23.57 -8.97
CA LYS A 42 9.78 -24.47 -9.53
C LYS A 42 10.37 -25.43 -8.50
N ALA A 43 10.67 -24.93 -7.30
CA ALA A 43 11.20 -25.76 -6.23
C ALA A 43 10.14 -26.75 -5.72
N ALA A 44 8.87 -26.33 -5.64
CA ALA A 44 7.76 -27.15 -5.16
C ALA A 44 7.45 -28.29 -6.14
N ILE A 45 7.53 -28.03 -7.45
CA ILE A 45 7.38 -29.06 -8.49
C ILE A 45 8.51 -30.09 -8.42
N ALA A 46 9.74 -29.63 -8.14
CA ALA A 46 10.90 -30.50 -8.07
C ALA A 46 11.01 -31.28 -6.74
N ALA A 47 10.36 -30.80 -5.68
CA ALA A 47 10.44 -31.38 -4.36
C ALA A 47 9.47 -32.57 -4.20
N SER A 48 9.96 -33.66 -3.61
CA SER A 48 9.13 -34.81 -3.19
C SER A 48 8.48 -34.61 -1.82
N VAL A 49 8.71 -33.45 -1.18
CA VAL A 49 8.21 -33.08 0.14
C VAL A 49 7.67 -31.66 0.10
N PRO A 50 6.72 -31.30 0.98
CA PRO A 50 6.29 -29.91 1.14
C PRO A 50 7.48 -29.00 1.44
N ILE A 51 7.58 -27.91 0.69
CA ILE A 51 8.58 -26.86 0.92
C ILE A 51 7.89 -25.58 1.37
N ASN A 52 8.57 -24.80 2.20
CA ASN A 52 8.09 -23.49 2.61
C ASN A 52 8.65 -22.37 1.74
N ARG A 53 7.94 -21.24 1.67
CA ARG A 53 8.33 -20.07 0.86
C ARG A 53 9.60 -19.38 1.37
N GLU A 54 9.88 -19.48 2.67
CA GLU A 54 11.11 -18.95 3.28
C GLU A 54 12.37 -19.74 2.92
N TRP A 55 12.24 -21.00 2.48
CA TRP A 55 13.38 -21.83 2.08
C TRP A 55 13.89 -21.52 0.68
N VAL A 56 13.11 -20.76 -0.10
CA VAL A 56 13.49 -20.36 -1.45
C VAL A 56 14.56 -19.28 -1.37
N ARG A 57 15.71 -19.54 -2.01
CA ARG A 57 16.83 -18.61 -2.05
C ARG A 57 16.41 -17.22 -2.54
N ARG A 58 16.76 -16.21 -1.75
CA ARG A 58 16.68 -14.77 -2.08
C ARG A 58 18.10 -14.20 -2.04
N THR A 59 18.45 -13.34 -2.99
CA THR A 59 19.77 -12.68 -2.94
C THR A 59 19.74 -11.53 -1.91
N PRO A 60 20.90 -11.12 -1.34
CA PRO A 60 20.94 -9.98 -0.42
C PRO A 60 20.26 -8.73 -1.01
N PHE A 61 20.59 -8.41 -2.27
CA PHE A 61 19.93 -7.32 -3.01
C PHE A 61 18.40 -7.42 -3.05
N GLU A 62 17.85 -8.61 -3.28
CA GLU A 62 16.41 -8.80 -3.35
C GLU A 62 15.74 -8.61 -1.99
N VAL A 63 16.40 -9.04 -0.90
CA VAL A 63 15.93 -8.85 0.47
C VAL A 63 15.95 -7.37 0.82
N ASP A 64 17.07 -6.69 0.59
CA ASP A 64 17.25 -5.28 0.89
C ASP A 64 16.27 -4.41 0.10
N LEU A 65 16.15 -4.63 -1.22
CA LEU A 65 15.24 -3.87 -2.07
C LEU A 65 13.78 -4.10 -1.67
N THR A 66 13.40 -5.33 -1.33
CA THR A 66 12.03 -5.62 -0.87
C THR A 66 11.73 -4.84 0.42
N HIS A 67 12.65 -4.87 1.38
CA HIS A 67 12.52 -4.16 2.65
C HIS A 67 12.42 -2.64 2.46
N THR A 68 13.31 -2.04 1.66
CA THR A 68 13.28 -0.61 1.33
C THR A 68 11.98 -0.21 0.66
N LEU A 69 11.48 -0.99 -0.30
CA LEU A 69 10.23 -0.70 -1.00
C LEU A 69 9.02 -0.79 -0.06
N GLN A 70 8.91 -1.84 0.74
CA GLN A 70 7.80 -2.03 1.67
C GLN A 70 7.74 -0.92 2.71
N MET A 71 8.89 -0.58 3.31
CA MET A 71 9.00 0.47 4.30
C MET A 71 8.66 1.84 3.71
N GLY A 72 9.29 2.21 2.59
CA GLY A 72 9.04 3.50 1.95
C GLY A 72 7.60 3.66 1.46
N LEU A 73 6.99 2.59 0.92
CA LEU A 73 5.57 2.60 0.54
C LEU A 73 4.65 2.78 1.75
N THR A 74 4.96 2.14 2.88
CA THR A 74 4.18 2.27 4.12
C THR A 74 4.29 3.68 4.69
N LEU A 75 5.48 4.27 4.67
CA LEU A 75 5.74 5.63 5.15
C LEU A 75 5.16 6.72 4.25
N LEU A 76 4.83 6.40 3.00
CA LEU A 76 4.18 7.30 2.03
C LEU A 76 2.69 6.99 1.85
N ASP A 77 2.14 5.98 2.53
CA ASP A 77 0.71 5.66 2.48
C ASP A 77 -0.09 6.65 3.35
N ASP A 78 -0.37 7.81 2.78
CA ASP A 78 -1.26 8.80 3.38
C ASP A 78 -2.74 8.37 3.32
N TYR A 79 -3.07 7.35 2.51
CA TYR A 79 -4.45 6.96 2.21
C TYR A 79 -5.05 6.09 3.32
N ASN A 80 -4.28 5.25 4.01
CA ASN A 80 -4.81 4.40 5.09
C ASN A 80 -4.60 4.95 6.51
N THR A 81 -4.29 6.23 6.65
CA THR A 81 -4.25 6.86 7.98
C THR A 81 -5.65 6.94 8.60
N PRO A 82 -5.78 6.86 9.95
CA PRO A 82 -7.06 7.11 10.63
C PRO A 82 -7.66 8.48 10.27
N ALA A 83 -6.80 9.47 9.98
CA ALA A 83 -7.21 10.80 9.53
C ALA A 83 -7.83 10.77 8.12
N ALA A 84 -7.18 10.13 7.15
CA ALA A 84 -7.74 9.94 5.81
C ALA A 84 -9.02 9.09 5.82
N ALA A 85 -9.10 8.10 6.71
CA ALA A 85 -10.32 7.32 6.94
C ALA A 85 -11.47 8.20 7.46
N ARG A 86 -11.22 9.06 8.45
CA ARG A 86 -12.21 10.04 8.95
C ARG A 86 -12.69 10.98 7.85
N ALA A 87 -11.77 11.56 7.08
CA ALA A 87 -12.11 12.46 5.97
C ALA A 87 -13.01 11.77 4.92
N ARG A 88 -12.77 10.49 4.60
CA ARG A 88 -13.65 9.71 3.71
C ARG A 88 -15.05 9.51 4.29
N ILE A 89 -15.16 9.26 5.59
CA ILE A 89 -16.45 9.08 6.26
C ILE A 89 -17.23 10.39 6.27
N GLU A 90 -16.58 11.51 6.62
CA GLU A 90 -17.18 12.84 6.60
C GLU A 90 -17.68 13.24 5.20
N ALA A 91 -16.87 13.00 4.16
CA ALA A 91 -17.29 13.25 2.78
C ALA A 91 -18.54 12.44 2.38
N ARG A 92 -18.64 11.16 2.81
CA ARG A 92 -19.82 10.32 2.58
C ARG A 92 -21.06 10.85 3.31
N ILE A 93 -20.89 11.32 4.55
CA ILE A 93 -21.97 11.92 5.34
C ILE A 93 -22.46 13.19 4.66
N LYS A 94 -21.55 14.10 4.27
CA LYS A 94 -21.88 15.34 3.57
C LYS A 94 -22.66 15.08 2.27
N ALA A 95 -22.18 14.16 1.42
CA ALA A 95 -22.86 13.78 0.19
C ALA A 95 -24.25 13.15 0.43
N ARG A 96 -24.50 12.55 1.60
CA ARG A 96 -25.83 12.04 2.00
C ARG A 96 -26.75 13.20 2.41
N HIS A 97 -26.23 14.17 3.16
CA HIS A 97 -26.99 15.37 3.54
C HIS A 97 -27.39 16.21 2.33
N GLU A 98 -26.47 16.43 1.38
CA GLU A 98 -26.73 17.16 0.14
C GLU A 98 -27.83 16.48 -0.69
N ARG A 99 -27.74 15.15 -0.87
CA ARG A 99 -28.81 14.36 -1.54
C ARG A 99 -30.16 14.49 -0.86
N ARG A 100 -30.19 14.50 0.48
CA ARG A 100 -31.43 14.67 1.25
C ARG A 100 -31.99 16.09 1.09
N ALA A 101 -31.14 17.11 1.10
CA ALA A 101 -31.54 18.51 0.90
C ALA A 101 -32.18 18.72 -0.48
N ILE A 102 -31.56 18.19 -1.55
CA ILE A 102 -32.11 18.24 -2.92
C ILE A 102 -33.47 17.53 -3.00
N ARG A 103 -33.62 16.37 -2.37
CA ARG A 103 -34.91 15.65 -2.34
C ARG A 103 -36.00 16.46 -1.63
N LEU A 104 -35.66 17.12 -0.52
CA LEU A 104 -36.59 17.94 0.24
C LEU A 104 -36.96 19.24 -0.49
N SER A 105 -36.00 19.88 -1.17
CA SER A 105 -36.28 21.07 -1.99
C SER A 105 -37.21 20.73 -3.16
N ASN A 106 -36.95 19.64 -3.88
CA ASN A 106 -37.79 19.24 -5.02
C ASN A 106 -39.23 18.88 -4.59
N ASN A 107 -39.41 18.28 -3.41
CA ASN A 107 -40.75 18.00 -2.86
C ASN A 107 -41.47 19.26 -2.38
N ALA A 108 -40.74 20.31 -1.96
CA ALA A 108 -41.33 21.57 -1.53
C ALA A 108 -41.76 22.44 -2.73
N SER A 109 -41.06 22.34 -3.87
CA SER A 109 -41.39 23.08 -5.10
C SER A 109 -42.61 22.53 -5.86
N HIS A 110 -43.08 21.33 -5.53
CA HIS A 110 -44.24 20.67 -6.15
C HIS A 110 -45.50 20.70 -5.28
N ARG A 111 -45.54 21.53 -4.22
CA ARG A 111 -46.73 21.83 -3.42
C ARG A 111 -47.12 23.28 -3.61
#